data_AF-A0A0G1AAC8-F1
#
_entry.id   AF-A0A0G1AAC8-F1
#
_cell.length_a   1.000
_cell.length_b   1.000
_cell.length_c   1.000
_cell.angle_alpha   90.00
_cell.angle_beta   90.00
_cell.angle_gamma   90.00
#
_symmetry.space_group_name_H-M   'P 1'
#
loop_
_entity.id
_entity.type
_entity.pdbx_description
1 polymer ?
#
loop_
_entity_poly.entity_id
_entity_poly.type
_entity_poly.pdbx_seq_one_letter_code
_entity_poly.pdbx_strand_id
1 'polypeptide(L)' 'MIITKSEPYTKGEIEKLREKFDSFLKTVIDINQKICSAGMDRHFEGEQILLEGGSKQSDIWGGSID' A
#
# COMPACT_ATOMS: atom_id res chain seq x y z
N MET A 1 -1.54 5.84 8.98
CA MET A 1 -1.00 6.84 8.02
C MET A 1 -0.79 6.05 6.77
N ILE A 2 -1.39 6.44 5.67
CA ILE A 2 -1.24 5.71 4.41
C ILE A 2 -0.23 6.48 3.56
N ILE A 3 0.77 5.79 3.04
CA ILE A 3 1.72 6.33 2.07
C ILE A 3 1.47 5.62 0.75
N THR A 4 1.20 6.39 -0.30
CA THR A 4 1.05 5.89 -1.67
C THR A 4 2.13 6.51 -2.55
N LYS A 5 2.91 5.69 -3.26
CA LYS A 5 3.97 6.16 -4.14
C LYS A 5 4.38 5.14 -5.21
N SER A 6 5.04 5.64 -6.26
CA SER A 6 5.63 4.84 -7.34
C SER A 6 7.07 4.43 -7.08
N GLU A 7 7.69 4.93 -6.02
CA GLU A 7 9.08 4.65 -5.66
C GLU A 7 9.18 3.64 -4.51
N PRO A 8 10.31 2.91 -4.38
CA PRO A 8 10.52 2.00 -3.26
C PRO A 8 10.38 2.69 -1.89
N TYR A 9 9.80 2.00 -0.92
CA TYR A 9 9.79 2.46 0.47
C TYR A 9 11.20 2.41 1.05
N THR A 10 11.58 3.48 1.72
CA THR A 10 12.76 3.52 2.56
C THR A 10 12.51 2.74 3.85
N LYS A 11 13.58 2.27 4.50
CA LYS A 11 13.46 1.59 5.81
C LYS A 11 12.74 2.45 6.85
N GLY A 12 13.07 3.74 6.93
CA GLY A 12 12.43 4.65 7.89
C GLY A 12 10.93 4.85 7.63
N GLU A 13 10.49 4.87 6.36
CA GLU A 13 9.04 4.88 6.07
C GLU A 13 8.36 3.59 6.51
N ILE A 14 8.98 2.43 6.27
CA ILE A 14 8.44 1.13 6.71
C ILE A 14 8.37 1.06 8.23
N GLU A 15 9.43 1.46 8.94
CA GLU A 15 9.48 1.50 10.41
C GLU A 15 8.37 2.40 10.97
N LYS A 16 8.23 3.61 10.43
CA LYS A 16 7.18 4.56 10.83
C LYS A 16 5.77 4.03 10.57
N LEU A 17 5.57 3.29 9.47
CA LEU A 17 4.30 2.65 9.20
C LEU A 17 4.03 1.52 10.21
N ARG A 18 5.05 0.71 10.54
CA ARG A 18 4.98 -0.40 11.51
C ARG A 18 4.70 0.04 12.94
N GLU A 19 4.99 1.28 13.34
CA GLU A 19 4.64 1.80 14.68
C GLU A 19 3.15 1.63 15.03
N LYS A 20 2.27 1.49 14.02
CA LYS A 20 0.82 1.31 14.20
C LYS A 20 0.34 -0.14 13.98
N PHE A 21 1.23 -1.07 13.60
CA PHE A 21 0.87 -2.43 13.22
C PHE A 21 1.82 -3.43 13.88
N ASP A 22 1.27 -4.33 14.71
CA ASP A 22 2.09 -5.28 15.49
C ASP A 22 2.92 -6.24 14.61
N SER A 23 2.29 -6.86 13.60
CA SER A 23 2.89 -8.06 12.96
C SER A 23 3.00 -7.97 11.44
N PHE A 24 2.07 -7.27 10.77
CA PHE A 24 2.04 -7.22 9.31
C PHE A 24 1.65 -5.83 8.83
N LEU A 25 2.49 -5.27 7.96
CA LEU A 25 2.17 -4.04 7.25
C LEU A 25 1.43 -4.41 5.97
N LYS A 26 0.14 -4.05 5.87
CA LYS A 26 -0.64 -4.28 4.66
C LYS A 26 -0.18 -3.35 3.54
N THR A 27 -0.23 -3.89 2.32
CA THR A 27 0.09 -3.18 1.09
C THR A 27 -0.94 -3.48 0.00
N VAL A 28 -1.16 -2.53 -0.90
CA VAL A 28 -1.97 -2.70 -2.10
C VAL A 28 -1.19 -2.09 -3.26
N ILE A 29 -1.06 -2.82 -4.37
CA ILE A 29 -0.19 -2.46 -5.48
C ILE A 29 -1.00 -2.44 -6.77
N ASP A 30 -0.85 -1.40 -7.59
CA ASP A 30 -1.18 -1.45 -9.01
C ASP A 30 0.06 -1.91 -9.77
N ILE A 31 0.00 -3.10 -10.37
CA ILE A 31 1.14 -3.71 -11.07
C ILE A 31 1.46 -3.04 -12.42
N ASN A 32 0.47 -2.40 -13.03
CA ASN A 32 0.58 -1.76 -14.34
C ASN A 32 1.17 -0.34 -14.17
N GLN A 33 0.64 0.43 -13.23
CA GLN A 33 1.13 1.77 -12.90
C GLN A 33 2.36 1.78 -12.00
N LYS A 34 2.70 0.64 -11.38
CA LYS A 34 3.81 0.47 -10.44
C LYS A 34 3.69 1.40 -9.22
N ILE A 35 2.48 1.54 -8.71
CA ILE A 35 2.18 2.34 -7.52
C ILE A 35 1.84 1.38 -6.38
N CYS A 36 2.41 1.64 -5.20
CA CYS A 36 2.09 0.90 -3.98
C CYS A 36 1.51 1.86 -2.95
N SER A 37 0.47 1.40 -2.25
CA SER A 37 -0.10 2.01 -1.07
C SER A 37 0.16 1.10 0.13
N ALA A 38 0.63 1.66 1.24
CA ALA A 38 0.96 0.92 2.46
C ALA A 38 0.52 1.68 3.71
N GLY A 39 0.22 0.95 4.79
CA GLY A 39 -0.12 1.54 6.10
C GLY A 39 -1.62 1.68 6.38
N MET A 40 -2.42 0.83 5.75
CA MET A 40 -3.88 0.71 5.93
C MET A 40 -4.25 -0.41 6.90
N ASP A 41 -5.42 -0.30 7.54
CA ASP A 41 -5.93 -1.32 8.46
C ASP A 41 -6.43 -2.56 7.69
N ARG A 42 -7.07 -2.35 6.53
CA ARG A 42 -7.47 -3.41 5.59
C ARG A 42 -7.05 -3.04 4.16
N HIS A 43 -7.07 -4.03 3.26
CA HIS A 43 -6.72 -3.81 1.86
C HIS A 43 -7.71 -2.90 1.12
N PHE A 44 -8.98 -2.85 1.55
CA PHE A 44 -9.97 -2.06 0.85
C PHE A 44 -9.63 -0.56 0.85
N GLU A 45 -9.02 -0.01 1.92
CA GLU A 45 -8.62 1.40 1.90
C GLU A 45 -7.58 1.69 0.82
N GLY A 46 -6.58 0.81 0.67
CA GLY A 46 -5.55 0.94 -0.37
C GLY A 46 -6.13 0.78 -1.77
N GLU A 47 -7.04 -0.17 -1.95
CA GLU A 47 -7.74 -0.41 -3.21
C GLU A 47 -8.57 0.81 -3.63
N GLN A 48 -9.32 1.42 -2.71
CA GLN A 48 -10.07 2.65 -3.00
C GLN A 48 -9.16 3.79 -3.41
N ILE A 49 -8.04 4.00 -2.70
CA ILE A 49 -7.05 5.04 -3.05
C ILE A 49 -6.51 4.84 -4.48
N LEU A 50 -6.20 3.60 -4.85
CA LEU A 50 -5.68 3.30 -6.19
C LEU A 50 -6.76 3.47 -7.27
N LEU A 51 -7.99 3.01 -7.01
CA LEU A 51 -9.12 3.18 -7.94
C LEU A 51 -9.46 4.65 -8.17
N GLU A 52 -9.51 5.46 -7.10
CA GLU A 52 -9.70 6.92 -7.19
C GLU A 52 -8.55 7.60 -7.96
N GLY A 53 -7.34 7.04 -7.88
CA GLY A 53 -6.18 7.44 -8.68
C GLY A 53 -6.20 6.98 -10.14
N GLY A 54 -7.25 6.31 -10.60
CA GLY A 54 -7.41 5.86 -11.99
C GLY A 54 -6.89 4.44 -12.26
N SER A 55 -6.54 3.68 -11.23
CA SER A 55 -6.16 2.28 -11.36
C SER A 55 -7.34 1.42 -11.82
N LYS A 56 -7.04 0.33 -12.51
CA LYS A 56 -8.05 -0.66 -12.88
C LYS A 56 -8.09 -1.75 -11.82
N GLN A 57 -9.29 -2.19 -11.46
CA GLN A 57 -9.48 -3.30 -10.54
C GLN A 57 -8.67 -4.55 -10.90
N SER A 58 -8.56 -4.86 -12.20
CA SER A 58 -7.79 -5.99 -12.72
C SER A 58 -6.29 -5.90 -12.44
N ASP A 59 -5.78 -4.70 -12.19
CA ASP A 59 -4.35 -4.41 -12.04
C ASP A 59 -3.97 -4.26 -10.55
N ILE A 60 -4.96 -4.30 -9.64
CA ILE A 60 -4.76 -4.11 -8.20
C ILE A 60 -4.58 -5.45 -7.47
N TRP A 61 -3.53 -5.55 -6.66
CA TRP A 61 -3.19 -6.72 -5.86
C TRP A 61 -2.94 -6.35 -4.40
N GLY A 62 -3.58 -7.08 -3.48
CA GLY A 62 -3.35 -6.95 -2.04
C GLY A 62 -2.20 -7.83 -1.55
N GLY A 63 -1.38 -7.30 -0.64
CA GLY A 63 -0.22 -7.99 -0.06
C GLY A 63 0.07 -7.58 1.39
N SER A 64 1.12 -8.14 1.97
CA SER A 64 1.62 -7.75 3.30
C SER A 64 3.13 -7.93 3.37
N ILE A 65 3.78 -7.13 4.22
CA ILE A 65 5.22 -7.19 4.51
C ILE A 65 5.39 -7.65 5.96
N ASP A 66 6.26 -8.64 6.18
CA ASP A 66 6.72 -9.13 7.49
C ASP A 66 8.03 -8.46 7.96
#